data_AF-A0A7K0VJQ1-F1
#
_entry.id   AF-A0A7K0VJQ1-F1
#
_cell.length_a   1.000
_cell.length_b   1.000
_cell.length_c   1.000
_cell.angle_alpha   90.00
_cell.angle_beta   90.00
_cell.angle_gamma   90.00
#
_symmetry.space_group_name_H-M   'P 1'
#
loop_
_entity.id
_entity.type
_entity.pdbx_description
1 polymer ?
#
loop_
_entity_poly.entity_id
_entity_poly.type
_entity_poly.pdbx_seq_one_letter_code
_entity_poly.pdbx_strand_id
1 'polypeptide(L)'
;MKLRSTSIGRDVELGEQKHYLQLFVAVVSLFVLQASLAQTPFSLLIEVVVASAALMLAVMLAEFSRRIVIVIGVVVALVIAIAVIQTMFGGVTDSAKGLGLVNLLLLAAGTPALIRATRRHPTINASTILGAITIYVLIGLFFAAMYRSLLTFNPDSFVTSSGSLTPSAMQYLSFVTITTVGFGDITPVTNVARTTV
;
A
#
# COMPACT_ATOMS: atom_id res chain seq x y z
N MET A 1 29.80 31.18 -23.79
CA MET A 1 29.89 29.94 -22.96
C MET A 1 28.71 29.89 -21.98
N LYS A 2 27.48 29.58 -22.45
CA LYS A 2 26.23 29.67 -21.65
C LYS A 2 25.29 28.46 -21.81
N LEU A 3 25.79 27.34 -22.34
CA LEU A 3 25.00 26.15 -22.68
C LEU A 3 25.11 24.99 -21.66
N ARG A 4 25.84 25.16 -20.55
CA ARG A 4 26.10 24.07 -19.59
C ARG A 4 25.15 24.04 -18.38
N SER A 5 24.29 25.05 -18.23
CA SER A 5 23.38 25.18 -17.09
C SER A 5 22.03 24.48 -17.28
N THR A 6 21.62 24.20 -18.53
CA THR A 6 20.32 23.58 -18.84
C THR A 6 20.35 22.06 -18.87
N SER A 7 21.52 21.43 -19.08
CA SER A 7 21.63 19.97 -19.06
C SER A 7 21.54 19.42 -17.63
N ILE A 8 22.22 20.07 -16.67
CA ILE A 8 22.23 19.65 -15.26
C ILE A 8 20.81 19.71 -14.66
N GLY A 9 20.03 20.74 -14.99
CA GLY A 9 18.63 20.84 -14.56
C GLY A 9 17.75 19.71 -15.12
N ARG A 10 17.90 19.37 -16.41
CA ARG A 10 17.18 18.24 -17.03
C ARG A 10 17.57 16.90 -16.43
N ASP A 11 18.84 16.68 -16.15
CA ASP A 11 19.30 15.40 -15.60
C ASP A 11 18.76 15.17 -14.18
N VAL A 12 18.62 16.23 -13.40
CA VAL A 12 17.99 16.21 -12.06
C VAL A 12 16.47 15.98 -12.16
N GLU A 13 15.76 16.69 -13.05
CA GLU A 13 14.33 16.49 -13.27
C GLU A 13 13.98 15.08 -13.79
N LEU A 14 14.81 14.53 -14.69
CA LEU A 14 14.68 13.16 -15.19
C LEU A 14 14.95 12.13 -14.09
N GLY A 15 15.89 12.43 -13.19
CA GLY A 15 16.18 11.62 -12.01
C GLY A 15 14.98 11.55 -11.07
N GLU A 16 14.38 12.68 -10.72
CA GLU A 16 13.19 12.72 -9.87
C GLU A 16 12.01 11.98 -10.52
N GLN A 17 11.73 12.23 -11.80
CA GLN A 17 10.65 11.54 -12.53
C GLN A 17 10.77 10.02 -12.50
N LYS A 18 11.99 9.48 -12.66
CA LYS A 18 12.22 8.02 -12.63
C LYS A 18 11.87 7.41 -11.27
N HIS A 19 12.18 8.08 -10.17
CA HIS A 19 11.86 7.58 -8.83
C HIS A 19 10.34 7.59 -8.56
N TYR A 20 9.63 8.64 -9.00
CA TYR A 20 8.17 8.70 -8.90
C TYR A 20 7.49 7.63 -9.77
N LEU A 21 8.01 7.38 -10.98
CA LEU A 21 7.53 6.32 -11.84
C LEU A 21 7.76 4.93 -11.21
N GLN A 22 8.93 4.68 -10.63
CA GLN A 22 9.23 3.43 -9.92
C GLN A 22 8.26 3.20 -8.75
N LEU A 23 8.00 4.24 -7.96
CA LEU A 23 7.06 4.18 -6.85
C LEU A 23 5.63 3.90 -7.34
N PHE A 24 5.19 4.59 -8.39
CA PHE A 24 3.88 4.36 -9.02
C PHE A 24 3.77 2.91 -9.51
N VAL A 25 4.76 2.40 -10.24
CA VAL A 25 4.79 1.02 -10.72
C VAL A 25 4.77 0.03 -9.56
N ALA A 26 5.52 0.27 -8.47
CA ALA A 26 5.50 -0.59 -7.29
C ALA A 26 4.11 -0.65 -6.64
N VAL A 27 3.42 0.50 -6.52
CA VAL A 27 2.08 0.59 -5.94
C VAL A 27 1.01 -0.02 -6.83
N VAL A 28 1.08 0.19 -8.14
CA VAL A 28 0.18 -0.47 -9.09
C VAL A 28 0.42 -1.98 -9.10
N SER A 29 1.68 -2.40 -8.98
CA SER A 29 2.00 -3.83 -8.82
C SER A 29 1.37 -4.39 -7.55
N LEU A 30 1.45 -3.68 -6.41
CA LEU A 30 0.75 -4.07 -5.18
C LEU A 30 -0.76 -4.17 -5.38
N PHE A 31 -1.35 -3.21 -6.07
CA PHE A 31 -2.77 -3.20 -6.38
C PHE A 31 -3.19 -4.45 -7.15
N VAL A 32 -2.43 -4.81 -8.19
CA VAL A 32 -2.73 -6.01 -8.99
C VAL A 32 -2.50 -7.29 -8.18
N LEU A 33 -1.42 -7.34 -7.40
CA LEU A 33 -1.08 -8.51 -6.58
C LEU A 33 -2.14 -8.77 -5.49
N GLN A 34 -2.59 -7.74 -4.78
CA GLN A 34 -3.63 -7.87 -3.75
C GLN A 34 -4.97 -8.34 -4.32
N ALA A 35 -5.32 -7.90 -5.52
CA ALA A 35 -6.58 -8.30 -6.16
C ALA A 35 -6.52 -9.73 -6.74
N SER A 36 -5.36 -10.13 -7.26
CA SER A 36 -5.22 -11.33 -8.11
C SER A 36 -4.79 -12.58 -7.34
N LEU A 37 -4.08 -12.41 -6.22
CA LEU A 37 -3.52 -13.55 -5.51
C LEU A 37 -4.51 -14.12 -4.49
N ALA A 38 -4.71 -15.43 -4.55
CA ALA A 38 -5.40 -16.19 -3.51
C ALA A 38 -4.68 -16.01 -2.16
N GLN A 39 -5.38 -16.14 -1.03
CA GLN A 39 -4.81 -15.96 0.33
C GLN A 39 -3.94 -17.16 0.75
N THR A 40 -2.83 -17.37 0.07
CA THR A 40 -1.82 -18.38 0.39
C THR A 40 -0.66 -17.75 1.17
N PRO A 41 0.10 -18.51 1.97
CA PRO A 41 1.26 -17.97 2.68
C PRO A 41 2.30 -17.32 1.74
N PHE A 42 2.51 -17.90 0.56
CA PHE A 42 3.45 -17.38 -0.44
C PHE A 42 3.01 -16.06 -1.06
N SER A 43 1.71 -15.90 -1.36
CA SER A 43 1.21 -14.63 -1.89
C SER A 43 1.27 -13.51 -0.88
N LEU A 44 0.97 -13.79 0.39
CA LEU A 44 1.09 -12.84 1.48
C LEU A 44 2.55 -12.40 1.69
N LEU A 45 3.52 -13.32 1.56
CA LEU A 45 4.94 -12.97 1.60
C LEU A 45 5.32 -12.01 0.47
N ILE A 46 4.83 -12.27 -0.75
CA ILE A 46 5.07 -11.39 -1.91
C ILE A 46 4.44 -10.01 -1.66
N GLU A 47 3.20 -9.94 -1.18
CA GLU A 47 2.55 -8.66 -0.83
C GLU A 47 3.38 -7.86 0.18
N VAL A 48 3.87 -8.50 1.26
CA VAL A 48 4.69 -7.86 2.29
C VAL A 48 6.02 -7.34 1.73
N VAL A 49 6.69 -8.12 0.87
CA VAL A 49 7.96 -7.72 0.25
C VAL A 49 7.78 -6.51 -0.66
N VAL A 50 6.75 -6.52 -1.52
CA VAL A 50 6.48 -5.40 -2.42
C VAL A 50 6.02 -4.16 -1.63
N ALA A 51 5.23 -4.33 -0.56
CA ALA A 51 4.79 -3.23 0.31
C ALA A 51 5.98 -2.59 1.04
N SER A 52 6.91 -3.41 1.51
CA SER A 52 8.16 -2.99 2.12
C SER A 52 9.04 -2.20 1.15
N ALA A 53 9.15 -2.66 -0.10
CA ALA A 53 9.89 -1.94 -1.14
C ALA A 53 9.25 -0.57 -1.45
N ALA A 54 7.93 -0.51 -1.58
CA ALA A 54 7.20 0.73 -1.80
C ALA A 54 7.38 1.73 -0.63
N LEU A 55 7.35 1.25 0.61
CA LEU A 55 7.60 2.07 1.80
C LEU A 55 9.04 2.63 1.81
N MET A 56 10.04 1.81 1.50
CA MET A 56 11.42 2.26 1.44
C MET A 56 11.63 3.31 0.35
N LEU A 57 11.06 3.11 -0.84
CA LEU A 57 11.08 4.12 -1.90
C LEU A 57 10.41 5.42 -1.42
N ALA A 58 9.22 5.34 -0.83
CA ALA A 58 8.53 6.51 -0.31
C ALA A 58 9.38 7.32 0.70
N VAL A 59 10.04 6.62 1.62
CA VAL A 59 10.90 7.25 2.63
C VAL A 59 12.14 7.90 2.02
N MET A 60 12.71 7.27 0.98
CA MET A 60 13.82 7.84 0.22
C MET A 60 13.40 9.10 -0.55
N LEU A 61 12.22 9.10 -1.18
CA LEU A 61 11.68 10.28 -1.88
C LEU A 61 11.27 11.41 -0.91
N ALA A 62 10.88 11.08 0.32
CA ALA A 62 10.43 12.05 1.31
C ALA A 62 11.58 12.81 2.02
N GLU A 63 12.84 12.52 1.69
CA GLU A 63 14.04 13.11 2.28
C GLU A 63 14.02 13.16 3.82
N PHE A 64 13.57 12.08 4.45
CA PHE A 64 13.58 11.99 5.91
C PHE A 64 15.00 12.04 6.48
N SER A 65 15.13 12.45 7.74
CA SER A 65 16.43 12.44 8.43
C SER A 65 17.00 11.02 8.45
N ARG A 66 18.33 10.89 8.31
CA ARG A 66 19.02 9.58 8.24
C ARG A 66 18.64 8.62 9.37
N ARG A 67 18.33 9.14 10.56
CA ARG A 67 17.84 8.36 11.71
C ARG A 67 16.47 7.71 11.44
N ILE A 68 15.52 8.44 10.86
CA ILE A 68 14.19 7.94 10.53
C ILE A 68 14.28 6.86 9.44
N VAL A 69 15.11 7.08 8.41
CA VAL A 69 15.33 6.08 7.35
C VAL A 69 15.87 4.78 7.90
N ILE A 70 16.86 4.85 8.82
CA ILE A 70 17.42 3.65 9.47
C ILE A 70 16.38 2.95 10.34
N VAL A 71 15.60 3.70 11.14
CA VAL A 71 14.55 3.12 11.99
C VAL A 71 13.50 2.41 11.14
N ILE A 72 13.00 3.05 10.07
CA ILE A 72 12.02 2.42 9.17
C ILE A 72 12.63 1.20 8.46
N GLY A 73 13.89 1.28 8.02
CA GLY A 73 14.59 0.15 7.41
C GLY A 73 14.74 -1.05 8.35
N VAL A 74 15.04 -0.80 9.63
CA VAL A 74 15.09 -1.86 10.66
C VAL A 74 13.71 -2.47 10.89
N VAL A 75 12.66 -1.65 10.99
CA VAL A 75 11.28 -2.12 11.12
C VAL A 75 10.88 -2.98 9.93
N VAL A 76 11.18 -2.54 8.71
CA VAL A 76 10.93 -3.30 7.47
C VAL A 76 11.67 -4.63 7.48
N ALA A 77 12.96 -4.65 7.84
CA ALA A 77 13.74 -5.88 7.91
C ALA A 77 13.16 -6.87 8.94
N LEU A 78 12.74 -6.36 10.10
CA LEU A 78 12.13 -7.16 11.16
C LEU A 78 10.78 -7.74 10.71
N VAL A 79 9.98 -6.94 10.01
CA VAL A 79 8.70 -7.34 9.42
C VAL A 79 8.89 -8.45 8.39
N ILE A 80 9.86 -8.31 7.48
CA ILE A 80 10.18 -9.36 6.49
C ILE A 80 10.64 -10.64 7.19
N ALA A 81 11.50 -10.53 8.21
CA ALA A 81 11.98 -11.68 8.97
C ALA A 81 10.83 -12.42 9.66
N ILE A 82 9.92 -11.71 10.32
CA ILE A 82 8.72 -12.28 10.94
C ILE A 82 7.84 -12.95 9.88
N ALA A 83 7.65 -12.30 8.73
CA ALA A 83 6.85 -12.84 7.64
C ALA A 83 7.41 -14.15 7.09
N VAL A 84 8.73 -14.23 6.91
CA VAL A 84 9.42 -15.46 6.48
C VAL A 84 9.28 -16.56 7.52
N ILE A 85 9.48 -16.26 8.80
CA ILE A 85 9.35 -17.24 9.90
C ILE A 85 7.91 -17.78 9.96
N GLN A 86 6.90 -16.91 9.89
CA GLN A 86 5.48 -17.29 9.87
C GLN A 86 5.14 -18.17 8.67
N THR A 87 5.74 -17.89 7.51
CA THR A 87 5.50 -18.67 6.27
C THR A 87 6.14 -20.05 6.35
N MET A 88 7.32 -20.16 6.97
CA MET A 88 8.09 -21.41 7.05
C MET A 88 7.69 -22.32 8.22
N PHE A 89 7.22 -21.74 9.34
CA PHE A 89 7.00 -22.45 10.60
C PHE A 89 5.58 -22.30 11.18
N GLY A 90 4.76 -21.38 10.66
CA GLY A 90 3.41 -21.16 11.17
C GLY A 90 2.37 -22.10 10.53
N GLY A 91 1.34 -22.47 11.30
CA GLY A 91 0.16 -23.14 10.74
C GLY A 91 -0.60 -22.19 9.81
N VAL A 92 -1.11 -22.70 8.68
CA VAL A 92 -1.68 -21.91 7.57
C VAL A 92 -2.66 -20.82 8.02
N THR A 93 -3.49 -21.11 9.03
CA THR A 93 -4.52 -20.20 9.55
C THR A 93 -3.99 -19.08 10.44
N ASP A 94 -2.95 -19.34 11.24
CA ASP A 94 -2.32 -18.33 12.11
C ASP A 94 -1.35 -17.45 11.31
N SER A 95 -0.66 -18.03 10.32
CA SER A 95 0.21 -17.28 9.41
C SER A 95 -0.58 -16.26 8.60
N ALA A 96 -1.80 -16.58 8.15
CA ALA A 96 -2.65 -15.66 7.39
C ALA A 96 -3.10 -14.44 8.23
N LYS A 97 -3.45 -14.65 9.51
CA LYS A 97 -3.80 -13.58 10.45
C LYS A 97 -2.62 -12.66 10.74
N GLY A 98 -1.46 -13.25 11.07
CA GLY A 98 -0.24 -12.50 11.39
C GLY A 98 0.25 -11.67 10.20
N LEU A 99 0.35 -12.28 9.01
CA LEU A 99 0.80 -11.61 7.80
C LEU A 99 -0.16 -10.51 7.34
N GLY A 100 -1.47 -10.72 7.46
CA GLY A 100 -2.48 -9.71 7.13
C GLY A 100 -2.36 -8.46 8.00
N LEU A 101 -2.19 -8.64 9.32
CA LEU A 101 -1.96 -7.53 10.25
C LEU A 101 -0.67 -6.77 9.94
N VAL A 102 0.40 -7.50 9.62
CA VAL A 102 1.70 -6.91 9.27
C VAL A 102 1.59 -6.07 7.99
N ASN A 103 0.91 -6.58 6.96
CA ASN A 103 0.65 -5.83 5.73
C ASN A 103 -0.18 -4.57 5.99
N LEU A 104 -1.23 -4.66 6.83
CA LEU A 104 -2.02 -3.52 7.24
C LEU A 104 -1.17 -2.45 7.94
N LEU A 105 -0.31 -2.84 8.88
CA LEU A 105 0.58 -1.92 9.60
C LEU A 105 1.61 -1.25 8.67
N LEU A 106 2.17 -1.98 7.70
CA LEU A 106 3.06 -1.42 6.69
C LEU A 106 2.37 -0.35 5.84
N LEU A 107 1.15 -0.63 5.36
CA LEU A 107 0.37 0.32 4.58
C LEU A 107 -0.04 1.55 5.42
N ALA A 108 -0.39 1.33 6.69
CA ALA A 108 -0.68 2.40 7.65
C ALA A 108 0.54 3.32 7.84
N ALA A 109 1.74 2.74 7.96
CA ALA A 109 2.99 3.48 8.14
C ALA A 109 3.45 4.20 6.86
N GLY A 110 3.15 3.66 5.68
CA GLY A 110 3.52 4.25 4.39
C GLY A 110 2.71 5.47 4.01
N THR A 111 1.42 5.48 4.32
CA THR A 111 0.51 6.57 3.92
C THR A 111 0.99 7.96 4.38
N PRO A 112 1.36 8.18 5.66
CA PRO A 112 1.89 9.48 6.12
C PRO A 112 3.23 9.87 5.49
N ALA A 113 4.11 8.89 5.25
CA ALA A 113 5.41 9.11 4.62
C ALA A 113 5.24 9.67 3.20
N LEU A 114 4.28 9.13 2.45
CA LEU A 114 3.98 9.53 1.07
C LEU A 114 3.27 10.87 0.97
N ILE A 115 2.32 11.14 1.86
CA ILE A 115 1.67 12.45 1.96
C ILE A 115 2.73 13.54 2.17
N ARG A 116 3.73 13.28 3.02
CA ARG A 116 4.84 14.22 3.24
C ARG A 116 5.74 14.35 2.02
N ALA A 117 6.04 13.26 1.32
CA ALA A 117 6.82 13.27 0.08
C ALA A 117 6.17 14.17 -1.00
N THR A 118 4.85 14.08 -1.14
CA THR A 118 4.12 14.76 -2.22
C THR A 118 3.80 16.22 -1.89
N ARG A 119 3.68 16.59 -0.61
CA ARG A 119 3.36 17.96 -0.18
C ARG A 119 4.44 19.02 -0.49
N ARG A 120 5.62 18.63 -0.99
CA ARG A 120 6.76 19.54 -1.16
C ARG A 120 6.99 20.07 -2.58
N HIS A 121 6.13 19.76 -3.55
CA HIS A 121 6.28 20.26 -4.92
C HIS A 121 5.37 21.48 -5.20
N PRO A 122 5.91 22.71 -5.20
CA PRO A 122 5.17 23.94 -5.53
C PRO A 122 4.88 24.10 -7.03
N THR A 123 5.41 23.22 -7.88
CA THR A 123 5.14 23.19 -9.33
C THR A 123 4.36 21.93 -9.71
N ILE A 124 3.27 22.12 -10.46
CA ILE A 124 2.46 21.02 -10.97
C ILE A 124 3.21 20.41 -12.15
N ASN A 125 4.04 19.40 -11.89
CA ASN A 125 4.72 18.59 -12.90
C ASN A 125 4.14 17.16 -12.94
N ALA A 126 4.47 16.38 -13.98
CA ALA A 126 4.01 15.00 -14.13
C ALA A 126 4.31 14.12 -12.89
N SER A 127 5.44 14.36 -12.22
CA SER A 127 5.82 13.71 -10.96
C SER A 127 4.82 13.98 -9.82
N THR A 128 4.28 15.20 -9.74
CA THR A 128 3.30 15.61 -8.73
C THR A 128 1.97 14.87 -8.94
N ILE A 129 1.54 14.72 -10.20
CA ILE A 129 0.33 13.97 -10.56
C ILE A 129 0.52 12.48 -10.23
N LEU A 130 1.65 11.89 -10.63
CA LEU A 130 1.98 10.48 -10.31
C LEU A 130 2.04 10.24 -8.80
N GLY A 131 2.65 11.15 -8.03
CA GLY A 131 2.67 11.09 -6.57
C GLY A 131 1.28 11.15 -5.95
N ALA A 132 0.42 12.06 -6.43
CA ALA A 132 -0.97 12.17 -5.96
C ALA A 132 -1.80 10.91 -6.26
N ILE A 133 -1.71 10.36 -7.48
CA ILE A 133 -2.37 9.10 -7.84
C ILE A 133 -1.85 7.95 -6.99
N THR A 134 -0.53 7.89 -6.76
CA THR A 134 0.10 6.86 -5.93
C THR A 134 -0.43 6.90 -4.50
N ILE A 135 -0.51 8.09 -3.88
CA ILE A 135 -1.10 8.26 -2.55
C ILE A 135 -2.54 7.75 -2.54
N TYR A 136 -3.34 8.16 -3.53
CA TYR A 136 -4.74 7.76 -3.62
C TYR A 136 -4.90 6.24 -3.69
N VAL A 137 -4.13 5.58 -4.55
CA VAL A 137 -4.14 4.12 -4.68
C VAL A 137 -3.72 3.45 -3.37
N LEU A 138 -2.73 3.98 -2.66
CA LEU A 138 -2.29 3.41 -1.39
C LEU A 138 -3.30 3.56 -0.26
N ILE A 139 -4.03 4.68 -0.22
CA ILE A 139 -5.16 4.83 0.71
C ILE A 139 -6.20 3.75 0.41
N GLY A 140 -6.53 3.53 -0.87
CA GLY A 140 -7.44 2.46 -1.27
C GLY A 140 -6.94 1.06 -0.87
N LEU A 141 -5.65 0.78 -1.06
CA LEU A 141 -5.06 -0.50 -0.63
C LEU A 141 -5.02 -0.67 0.89
N PHE A 142 -4.82 0.42 1.64
CA PHE A 142 -4.87 0.39 3.10
C PHE A 142 -6.26 -0.05 3.60
N PHE A 143 -7.33 0.59 3.10
CA PHE A 143 -8.69 0.22 3.47
C PHE A 143 -9.05 -1.19 2.98
N ALA A 144 -8.61 -1.59 1.79
CA ALA A 144 -8.80 -2.95 1.28
C ALA A 144 -8.16 -4.00 2.19
N ALA A 145 -6.92 -3.77 2.63
CA ALA A 145 -6.23 -4.63 3.59
C ALA A 145 -6.96 -4.66 4.94
N MET A 146 -7.47 -3.52 5.41
CA MET A 146 -8.24 -3.45 6.65
C MET A 146 -9.53 -4.28 6.57
N TYR A 147 -10.27 -4.18 5.47
CA TYR A 147 -11.48 -4.98 5.27
C TYR A 147 -11.18 -6.48 5.16
N ARG A 148 -10.09 -6.85 4.48
CA ARG A 148 -9.58 -8.24 4.47
C ARG A 148 -9.25 -8.72 5.89
N SER A 149 -8.57 -7.90 6.71
CA SER A 149 -8.30 -8.24 8.10
C SER A 149 -9.58 -8.45 8.90
N LEU A 150 -10.59 -7.59 8.74
CA LEU A 150 -11.88 -7.75 9.41
C LEU A 150 -12.54 -9.09 9.07
N LEU A 151 -12.52 -9.52 7.79
CA LEU A 151 -13.03 -10.85 7.40
C LEU A 151 -12.25 -12.00 8.01
N THR A 152 -10.93 -11.86 8.15
CA THR A 152 -10.09 -12.89 8.78
C THR A 152 -10.37 -13.05 10.28
N PHE A 153 -10.73 -11.96 10.98
CA PHE A 153 -11.09 -11.99 12.39
C PHE A 153 -12.55 -12.37 12.63
N ASN A 154 -13.46 -11.84 11.81
CA ASN A 154 -14.88 -12.12 11.86
C ASN A 154 -15.42 -12.28 10.42
N PRO A 155 -15.69 -13.52 9.98
CA PRO A 155 -16.21 -13.81 8.64
C PRO A 155 -17.53 -13.10 8.31
N ASP A 156 -18.34 -12.77 9.32
CA ASP A 156 -19.65 -12.12 9.17
C ASP A 156 -19.55 -10.59 9.14
N SER A 157 -18.34 -10.02 8.98
CA SER A 157 -18.13 -8.56 8.95
C SER A 157 -18.85 -7.87 7.81
N PHE A 158 -18.98 -8.53 6.66
CA PHE A 158 -19.61 -8.01 5.47
C PHE A 158 -20.56 -9.05 4.87
N VAL A 159 -21.60 -8.59 4.19
CA VAL A 159 -22.46 -9.43 3.36
C VAL A 159 -22.48 -8.88 1.94
N THR A 160 -22.55 -9.79 0.97
CA THR A 160 -22.66 -9.43 -0.45
C THR A 160 -23.92 -10.03 -1.03
N SER A 161 -24.59 -9.25 -1.88
CA SER A 161 -25.73 -9.70 -2.68
C SER A 161 -25.30 -10.44 -3.96
N SER A 162 -24.03 -10.31 -4.34
CA SER A 162 -23.46 -10.86 -5.57
C SER A 162 -22.07 -11.47 -5.33
N GLY A 163 -21.98 -12.79 -5.42
CA GLY A 163 -20.70 -13.52 -5.41
C GLY A 163 -20.10 -13.77 -4.03
N SER A 164 -18.77 -13.92 -3.98
CA SER A 164 -18.01 -14.21 -2.75
C SER A 164 -17.19 -13.01 -2.30
N LEU A 165 -16.90 -12.94 -1.00
CA LEU A 165 -16.08 -11.88 -0.39
C LEU A 165 -14.59 -12.15 -0.65
N THR A 166 -14.18 -12.05 -1.91
CA THR A 166 -12.79 -12.22 -2.34
C THR A 166 -11.90 -11.04 -1.94
N PRO A 167 -10.56 -11.19 -1.98
CA PRO A 167 -9.64 -10.07 -1.84
C PRO A 167 -9.95 -8.92 -2.82
N SER A 168 -10.28 -9.25 -4.07
CA SER A 168 -10.69 -8.27 -5.08
C SER A 168 -12.00 -7.55 -4.73
N ALA A 169 -12.96 -8.24 -4.11
CA ALA A 169 -14.21 -7.62 -3.64
C ALA A 169 -13.95 -6.59 -2.52
N MET A 170 -13.02 -6.88 -1.60
CA MET A 170 -12.63 -5.93 -0.55
C MET A 170 -11.88 -4.71 -1.11
N GLN A 171 -11.07 -4.92 -2.14
CA GLN A 171 -10.41 -3.83 -2.86
C GLN A 171 -11.43 -2.98 -3.61
N TYR A 172 -12.36 -3.60 -4.32
CA TYR A 172 -13.48 -2.91 -4.95
C TYR A 172 -14.29 -2.07 -3.95
N LEU A 173 -14.69 -2.66 -2.80
CA LEU A 173 -15.41 -1.94 -1.74
C LEU A 173 -14.64 -0.69 -1.30
N SER A 174 -13.34 -0.82 -1.02
CA SER A 174 -12.48 0.30 -0.65
C SER A 174 -12.51 1.44 -1.66
N PHE A 175 -12.28 1.15 -2.94
CA PHE A 175 -12.27 2.17 -3.99
C PHE A 175 -13.64 2.82 -4.18
N VAL A 176 -14.72 2.04 -4.15
CA VAL A 176 -16.10 2.56 -4.26
C VAL A 176 -16.47 3.45 -3.08
N THR A 177 -15.96 3.16 -1.87
CA THR A 177 -16.14 3.99 -0.68
C THR A 177 -15.36 5.30 -0.77
N ILE A 178 -14.05 5.26 -1.05
CA ILE A 178 -13.23 6.48 -1.11
C ILE A 178 -13.55 7.37 -2.32
N THR A 179 -14.17 6.81 -3.36
CA THR A 179 -14.74 7.57 -4.50
C THR A 179 -16.16 8.07 -4.21
N THR A 180 -16.74 7.72 -3.06
CA THR A 180 -18.13 8.05 -2.68
C THR A 180 -19.19 7.53 -3.66
N VAL A 181 -18.87 6.50 -4.45
CA VAL A 181 -19.79 5.90 -5.43
C VAL A 181 -20.85 5.04 -4.73
N GLY A 182 -20.43 4.20 -3.78
CA GLY A 182 -21.33 3.43 -2.92
C GLY A 182 -22.39 2.57 -3.62
N PHE A 183 -21.99 1.67 -4.53
CA PHE A 183 -22.93 0.83 -5.29
C PHE A 183 -23.89 -0.01 -4.42
N GLY A 184 -23.52 -0.33 -3.18
CA GLY A 184 -24.40 -0.97 -2.19
C GLY A 184 -24.57 -2.49 -2.35
N ASP A 185 -23.75 -3.12 -3.20
CA ASP A 185 -23.71 -4.56 -3.44
C ASP A 185 -23.02 -5.34 -2.31
N ILE A 186 -22.03 -4.74 -1.65
CA ILE A 186 -21.38 -5.22 -0.43
C ILE A 186 -21.72 -4.28 0.72
N THR A 187 -22.21 -4.83 1.83
CA THR A 187 -22.65 -4.03 2.99
C THR A 187 -21.98 -4.49 4.29
N PRO A 188 -21.54 -3.55 5.15
CA PRO A 188 -20.98 -3.87 6.45
C PRO A 188 -22.08 -4.24 7.46
N VAL A 189 -21.91 -5.37 8.15
CA VAL A 189 -22.89 -5.87 9.13
C VAL A 189 -22.46 -5.58 10.56
N THR A 190 -21.18 -5.79 10.87
CA THR A 190 -20.67 -5.60 12.24
C THR A 190 -20.43 -4.12 12.55
N ASN A 191 -20.51 -3.76 13.84
CA ASN A 191 -20.29 -2.37 14.29
C ASN A 191 -18.93 -1.81 13.85
N VAL A 192 -17.89 -2.66 13.88
CA VAL A 192 -16.53 -2.26 13.47
C VAL A 192 -16.49 -2.03 11.97
N ALA A 193 -17.04 -2.94 11.15
CA ALA A 193 -17.10 -2.77 9.70
C ALA A 193 -17.90 -1.52 9.29
N ARG A 194 -18.97 -1.18 10.01
CA ARG A 194 -19.76 0.04 9.75
C ARG A 194 -19.03 1.34 10.05
N THR A 195 -18.05 1.31 10.95
CA THR A 195 -17.27 2.51 11.31
C THR A 195 -16.16 2.78 10.29
N THR A 196 -15.78 1.78 9.49
CA THR A 196 -14.64 1.85 8.58
C THR A 196 -15.00 2.05 7.11
N VAL A 197 -16.29 2.03 6.78
CA VAL A 197 -16.86 2.27 5.44
C VAL A 197 -17.56 3.62 5.46
#